data_AF-A0A1V2G9P1-F1
#
_entry.id   AF-A0A1V2G9P1-F1
#
_cell.length_a   1.000
_cell.length_b   1.000
_cell.length_c   1.000
_cell.angle_alpha   90.00
_cell.angle_beta   90.00
_cell.angle_gamma   90.00
#
_symmetry.space_group_name_H-M   'P 1'
#
loop_
_entity.id
_entity.type
_entity.pdbx_description
1 polymer ?
#
loop_
_entity_poly.entity_id
_entity_poly.type
_entity_poly.pdbx_seq_one_letter_code
_entity_poly.pdbx_strand_id
1 'polypeptide(L)'
;MLHKKTLLFAALSAALWGGATQAADAAVVASLKPVGFIASAIADGVTETEVLLPDGASEHDYSLRPSDVKRLQNADLVVWVGPEMEAFMQKPVSKLPEAKQVTIAQLENVKPLLMKSIHGDDDDHDHAEKSDEDHHHGDFNMHLWLSPEIARATAVAIHGKLVELMPQSRAKLDANLKDFEAQLASTEKQVGNEL
;
A
#
# COMPACT_ATOMS: atom_id res chain seq x y z
N MET A 1 -1.13 -77.27 26.44
CA MET A 1 -1.55 -76.23 27.42
C MET A 1 -0.27 -75.48 27.79
N LEU A 2 0.06 -74.28 27.33
CA LEU A 2 -0.66 -73.00 27.37
C LEU A 2 -0.06 -72.07 26.29
N HIS A 3 -0.90 -71.46 25.46
CA HIS A 3 -0.53 -70.33 24.61
C HIS A 3 -0.42 -69.07 25.47
N LYS A 4 0.76 -68.42 25.53
CA LYS A 4 0.89 -67.10 26.16
C LYS A 4 0.73 -66.01 25.09
N LYS A 5 -0.40 -65.31 25.19
CA LYS A 5 -0.71 -64.05 24.52
C LYS A 5 0.22 -62.96 25.07
N THR A 6 0.87 -62.20 24.20
CA THR A 6 1.57 -60.97 24.59
C THR A 6 0.93 -59.79 23.88
N LEU A 7 0.70 -58.75 24.66
CA LEU A 7 -0.23 -57.65 24.45
C LEU A 7 0.22 -56.67 23.35
N LEU A 8 -0.79 -56.03 22.76
CA LEU A 8 -0.70 -54.80 22.00
C LEU A 8 0.06 -53.72 22.79
N PHE A 9 0.99 -53.04 22.13
CA PHE A 9 1.35 -51.66 22.45
C PHE A 9 1.23 -50.84 21.16
N ALA A 10 0.08 -50.20 21.00
CA ALA A 10 -0.11 -49.14 20.03
C ALA A 10 0.61 -47.87 20.55
N ALA A 11 1.75 -47.54 19.95
CA ALA A 11 2.42 -46.27 20.21
C ALA A 11 1.79 -45.19 19.31
N LEU A 12 0.74 -44.55 19.83
CA LEU A 12 0.16 -43.33 19.29
C LEU A 12 1.05 -42.15 19.71
N SER A 13 2.16 -41.91 19.00
CA SER A 13 2.95 -40.68 19.17
C SER A 13 2.29 -39.56 18.39
N ALA A 14 1.44 -38.80 19.08
CA ALA A 14 0.91 -37.53 18.63
C ALA A 14 2.05 -36.50 18.50
N ALA A 15 2.57 -36.31 17.30
CA ALA A 15 3.41 -35.18 16.96
C ALA A 15 2.52 -33.96 16.69
N LEU A 16 2.10 -33.29 17.76
CA LEU A 16 1.57 -31.93 17.70
C LEU A 16 2.75 -30.96 17.51
N TRP A 17 3.28 -30.88 16.30
CA TRP A 17 4.03 -29.71 15.85
C TRP A 17 3.03 -28.61 15.49
N GLY A 18 2.40 -28.04 16.53
CA GLY A 18 1.79 -26.73 16.42
C GLY A 18 2.91 -25.70 16.40
N GLY A 19 3.41 -25.37 15.20
CA GLY A 19 4.29 -24.22 15.03
C GLY A 19 3.55 -22.98 15.53
N ALA A 20 4.17 -22.24 16.46
CA ALA A 20 3.71 -20.91 16.78
C ALA A 20 3.78 -20.09 15.49
N THR A 21 2.63 -19.79 14.89
CA THR A 21 2.52 -18.80 13.83
C THR A 21 2.84 -17.46 14.47
N GLN A 22 4.11 -17.07 14.42
CA GLN A 22 4.49 -15.69 14.62
C GLN A 22 3.68 -14.91 13.57
N ALA A 23 2.81 -13.99 14.00
CA ALA A 23 2.12 -13.11 13.08
C ALA A 23 3.21 -12.44 12.24
N ALA A 24 3.29 -12.82 10.97
CA ALA A 24 4.22 -12.18 10.05
C ALA A 24 3.70 -10.75 9.89
N ASP A 25 4.54 -9.75 10.18
CA ASP A 25 4.21 -8.37 9.82
C ASP A 25 3.81 -8.36 8.33
N ALA A 26 2.71 -7.70 7.97
CA ALA A 26 2.24 -7.69 6.59
C ALA A 26 3.35 -7.20 5.63
N ALA A 27 3.52 -7.90 4.51
CA ALA A 27 4.56 -7.55 3.55
C ALA A 27 4.27 -6.21 2.87
N VAL A 28 3.00 -5.82 2.74
CA VAL A 28 2.61 -4.53 2.15
C VAL A 28 1.97 -3.63 3.20
N VAL A 29 2.51 -2.42 3.36
CA VAL A 29 1.97 -1.41 4.26
C VAL A 29 1.58 -0.17 3.46
N ALA A 30 0.28 0.11 3.43
CA ALA A 30 -0.28 1.32 2.83
C ALA A 30 -0.46 2.43 3.87
N SER A 31 -0.21 3.68 3.48
CA SER A 31 -0.42 4.84 4.36
C SER A 31 -1.90 5.02 4.72
N LEU A 32 -2.77 5.03 3.72
CA LEU A 32 -4.19 5.36 3.80
C LEU A 32 -5.05 4.18 3.35
N LYS A 33 -6.27 4.09 3.86
CA LYS A 33 -7.20 2.99 3.55
C LYS A 33 -7.53 2.87 2.05
N PRO A 34 -7.83 3.95 1.31
CA PRO A 34 -8.05 3.87 -0.14
C PRO A 34 -6.81 3.36 -0.92
N VAL A 35 -5.60 3.75 -0.50
CA VAL A 35 -4.35 3.21 -1.06
C VAL A 35 -4.22 1.72 -0.72
N GLY A 36 -4.61 1.34 0.49
CA GLY A 36 -4.70 -0.04 0.94
C GLY A 36 -5.66 -0.90 0.10
N PHE A 37 -6.74 -0.34 -0.43
CA PHE A 37 -7.63 -1.09 -1.33
C PHE A 37 -6.95 -1.46 -2.64
N ILE A 38 -6.16 -0.55 -3.22
CA ILE A 38 -5.39 -0.83 -4.45
C ILE A 38 -4.34 -1.88 -4.14
N ALA A 39 -3.55 -1.71 -3.07
CA ALA A 39 -2.53 -2.65 -2.65
C ALA A 39 -3.10 -4.05 -2.38
N SER A 40 -4.22 -4.13 -1.65
CA SER A 40 -4.88 -5.39 -1.32
C SER A 40 -5.39 -6.11 -2.56
N ALA A 41 -5.89 -5.39 -3.57
CA ALA A 41 -6.35 -6.02 -4.82
C ALA A 41 -5.18 -6.68 -5.57
N ILE A 42 -4.01 -6.04 -5.59
CA ILE A 42 -2.83 -6.59 -6.26
C ILE A 42 -2.18 -7.70 -5.43
N ALA A 43 -2.13 -7.58 -4.11
CA ALA A 43 -1.51 -8.54 -3.20
C ALA A 43 -2.41 -9.75 -2.86
N ASP A 44 -3.68 -9.77 -3.29
CA ASP A 44 -4.66 -10.80 -2.94
C ASP A 44 -4.14 -12.23 -3.17
N GLY A 45 -4.19 -13.05 -2.12
CA GLY A 45 -3.71 -14.43 -2.13
C GLY A 45 -2.19 -14.61 -2.26
N VAL A 46 -1.41 -13.52 -2.28
CA VAL A 46 0.06 -13.53 -2.35
C VAL A 46 0.65 -13.14 -1.00
N THR A 47 0.19 -12.03 -0.42
CA THR A 47 0.66 -11.53 0.87
C THR A 47 -0.37 -10.60 1.52
N GLU A 48 -0.20 -10.33 2.81
CA GLU A 48 -1.10 -9.45 3.57
C GLU A 48 -0.82 -7.96 3.29
N THR A 49 -1.88 -7.15 3.38
CA THR A 49 -1.83 -5.69 3.29
C THR A 49 -2.33 -5.08 4.60
N GLU A 50 -1.53 -4.20 5.19
CA GLU A 50 -1.92 -3.40 6.36
C GLU A 50 -2.06 -1.91 6.00
N VAL A 51 -2.88 -1.21 6.79
CA VAL A 51 -3.05 0.24 6.70
C VAL A 51 -2.48 0.89 7.97
N LEU A 52 -1.76 1.99 7.78
CA LEU A 52 -1.19 2.76 8.90
C LEU A 52 -2.19 3.68 9.55
N LEU A 53 -2.86 4.53 8.76
CA LEU A 53 -3.82 5.50 9.26
C LEU A 53 -5.08 4.75 9.76
N PRO A 54 -5.41 4.82 11.05
CA PRO A 54 -6.58 4.15 11.58
C PRO A 54 -7.88 4.81 11.10
N ASP A 55 -8.96 4.03 11.09
CA ASP A 55 -10.29 4.56 10.76
C ASP A 55 -10.66 5.72 11.69
N GLY A 56 -11.13 6.82 11.09
CA GLY A 56 -11.55 8.03 11.81
C GLY A 56 -10.45 9.05 12.11
N ALA A 57 -9.18 8.73 11.85
CA ALA A 57 -8.09 9.73 11.87
C ALA A 57 -7.99 10.48 10.53
N SER A 58 -7.47 11.70 10.54
CA SER A 58 -7.18 12.46 9.32
C SER A 58 -5.72 12.26 8.88
N GLU A 59 -5.54 12.15 7.58
CA GLU A 59 -4.24 12.07 6.92
C GLU A 59 -3.36 13.31 7.15
N HIS A 60 -3.97 14.45 7.49
CA HIS A 60 -3.27 15.71 7.73
C HIS A 60 -2.87 15.97 9.19
N ASP A 61 -3.47 15.25 10.15
CA ASP A 61 -3.23 15.45 11.59
C ASP A 61 -2.55 14.27 12.30
N TYR A 62 -2.43 13.13 11.61
CA TYR A 62 -1.89 11.91 12.20
C TYR A 62 -0.40 12.01 12.56
N SER A 63 -0.03 11.33 13.64
CA SER A 63 1.36 11.17 14.06
C SER A 63 1.69 9.69 14.28
N LEU A 64 2.82 9.25 13.72
CA LEU A 64 3.24 7.86 13.81
C LEU A 64 3.53 7.45 15.25
N ARG A 65 2.94 6.32 15.67
CA ARG A 65 3.31 5.63 16.89
C ARG A 65 4.62 4.88 16.69
N PRO A 66 5.39 4.59 17.76
CA PRO A 66 6.58 3.75 17.64
C PRO A 66 6.33 2.39 16.96
N SER A 67 5.14 1.80 17.18
CA SER A 67 4.71 0.57 16.50
C SER A 67 4.55 0.75 15.00
N ASP A 68 4.08 1.91 14.54
CA ASP A 68 3.90 2.20 13.11
C ASP A 68 5.24 2.30 12.40
N VAL A 69 6.22 2.95 13.03
CA VAL A 69 7.60 3.02 12.53
C VAL A 69 8.20 1.63 12.39
N LYS A 70 7.94 0.73 13.35
CA LYS A 70 8.42 -0.66 13.28
C LYS A 70 7.77 -1.41 12.12
N ARG A 71 6.45 -1.27 11.93
CA ARG A 71 5.73 -1.86 10.78
C ARG A 71 6.32 -1.39 9.45
N LEU A 72 6.60 -0.09 9.31
CA LEU A 72 7.23 0.47 8.12
C LEU A 72 8.63 -0.08 7.84
N GLN A 73 9.43 -0.31 8.88
CA GLN A 73 10.78 -0.87 8.72
C GLN A 73 10.76 -2.33 8.29
N ASN A 74 9.76 -3.08 8.78
CA ASN A 74 9.64 -4.52 8.53
C ASN A 74 8.89 -4.86 7.24
N ALA A 75 8.05 -3.96 6.72
CA ALA A 75 7.32 -4.16 5.47
C ALA A 75 8.25 -4.45 4.29
N ASP A 76 7.88 -5.36 3.40
CA ASP A 76 8.58 -5.58 2.13
C ASP A 76 8.34 -4.45 1.13
N LEU A 77 7.14 -3.87 1.15
CA LEU A 77 6.73 -2.75 0.32
C LEU A 77 5.89 -1.73 1.11
N VAL A 78 6.25 -0.46 1.02
CA VAL A 78 5.46 0.67 1.55
C VAL A 78 4.84 1.44 0.39
N VAL A 79 3.54 1.71 0.48
CA VAL A 79 2.80 2.47 -0.54
C VAL A 79 2.16 3.70 0.10
N TRP A 80 2.43 4.87 -0.47
CA TRP A 80 1.93 6.14 0.05
C TRP A 80 1.81 7.18 -1.06
N VAL A 81 1.03 8.24 -0.83
CA VAL A 81 0.79 9.28 -1.84
C VAL A 81 2.05 10.11 -2.04
N GLY A 82 2.60 10.68 -0.96
CA GLY A 82 3.83 11.44 -1.01
C GLY A 82 3.95 12.50 0.08
N PRO A 83 5.04 13.30 0.05
CA PRO A 83 5.37 14.23 1.12
C PRO A 83 4.32 15.32 1.35
N GLU A 84 3.58 15.72 0.31
CA GLU A 84 2.53 16.75 0.36
C GLU A 84 1.19 16.24 0.93
N MET A 85 1.03 14.92 1.10
CA MET A 85 -0.17 14.32 1.68
C MET A 85 0.13 13.77 3.08
N GLU A 86 0.96 12.73 3.18
CA GLU A 86 1.27 12.09 4.44
C GLU A 86 2.59 12.62 5.02
N ALA A 87 2.61 13.88 5.48
CA ALA A 87 3.81 14.51 6.03
C ALA A 87 4.46 13.68 7.16
N PHE A 88 3.65 12.94 7.93
CA PHE A 88 4.12 12.04 8.99
C PHE A 88 4.98 10.87 8.49
N MET A 89 4.94 10.54 7.19
CA MET A 89 5.68 9.43 6.56
C MET A 89 7.07 9.81 6.07
N GLN A 90 7.35 11.10 5.83
CA GLN A 90 8.55 11.53 5.10
C GLN A 90 9.84 10.99 5.73
N LYS A 91 10.00 11.18 7.04
CA LYS A 91 11.20 10.78 7.77
C LYS A 91 11.43 9.25 7.77
N PRO A 92 10.46 8.39 8.12
CA PRO A 92 10.69 6.94 8.06
C PRO A 92 10.86 6.43 6.63
N VAL A 93 10.09 6.91 5.66
CA VAL A 93 10.18 6.44 4.27
C VAL A 93 11.50 6.83 3.61
N SER A 94 12.04 8.03 3.91
CA SER A 94 13.37 8.45 3.39
C SER A 94 14.53 7.52 3.78
N LYS A 95 14.33 6.65 4.77
CA LYS A 95 15.33 5.66 5.22
C LYS A 95 15.15 4.29 4.55
N LEU A 96 14.07 4.09 3.82
CA LEU A 96 13.78 2.85 3.11
C LEU A 96 14.48 2.84 1.75
N PRO A 97 14.99 1.68 1.29
CA PRO A 97 15.45 1.54 -0.08
C PRO A 97 14.32 1.88 -1.08
N GLU A 98 14.66 2.50 -2.21
CA GLU A 98 13.71 2.81 -3.29
C GLU A 98 12.99 1.56 -3.84
N ALA A 99 13.64 0.39 -3.78
CA ALA A 99 13.04 -0.88 -4.14
C ALA A 99 11.86 -1.29 -3.22
N LYS A 100 11.78 -0.75 -2.00
CA LYS A 100 10.76 -1.08 -1.00
C LYS A 100 9.68 -0.02 -0.84
N GLN A 101 9.60 0.94 -1.76
CA GLN A 101 8.59 2.00 -1.69
C GLN A 101 7.97 2.33 -3.05
N VAL A 102 6.70 2.74 -3.00
CA VAL A 102 5.97 3.38 -4.10
C VAL A 102 5.44 4.71 -3.59
N THR A 103 5.96 5.81 -4.14
CA THR A 103 5.50 7.18 -3.89
C THR A 103 4.62 7.62 -5.06
N ILE A 104 3.30 7.58 -4.89
CA ILE A 104 2.33 7.69 -6.00
C ILE A 104 2.50 9.00 -6.77
N ALA A 105 2.64 10.13 -6.08
CA ALA A 105 2.79 11.45 -6.69
C ALA A 105 4.07 11.59 -7.54
N GLN A 106 5.05 10.71 -7.35
CA GLN A 106 6.33 10.74 -8.06
C GLN A 106 6.38 9.76 -9.24
N LEU A 107 5.33 8.97 -9.48
CA LEU A 107 5.27 8.08 -10.63
C LEU A 107 5.21 8.91 -11.93
N GLU A 108 6.02 8.54 -12.93
CA GLU A 108 6.14 9.30 -14.18
C GLU A 108 4.83 9.43 -14.96
N ASN A 109 3.96 8.42 -14.88
CA ASN A 109 2.63 8.45 -15.47
C ASN A 109 1.56 9.15 -14.60
N VAL A 110 1.89 9.51 -13.35
CA VAL A 110 0.99 10.25 -12.45
C VAL A 110 1.26 11.74 -12.48
N LYS A 111 2.52 12.18 -12.58
CA LYS A 111 2.90 13.61 -12.63
C LYS A 111 2.06 14.44 -13.63
N PRO A 112 1.77 13.98 -14.86
CA PRO A 112 0.95 14.74 -15.82
C PRO A 112 -0.53 14.82 -15.47
N LEU A 113 -1.01 13.99 -14.54
CA LEU A 113 -2.41 13.89 -14.11
C LEU A 113 -2.70 14.73 -12.86
N LEU A 114 -1.67 15.33 -12.26
CA LEU A 114 -1.83 16.15 -11.06
C LEU A 114 -2.62 17.41 -11.39
N MET A 115 -3.72 17.61 -10.66
CA MET A 115 -4.61 18.76 -10.82
C MET A 115 -4.17 19.88 -9.89
N LYS A 116 -4.14 21.13 -10.36
CA LYS A 116 -3.89 22.28 -9.49
C LYS A 116 -4.96 22.37 -8.40
N SER A 117 -4.54 22.68 -7.18
CA SER A 117 -5.46 22.87 -6.07
C SER A 117 -6.33 24.11 -6.33
N ILE A 118 -7.63 24.00 -6.04
CA ILE A 118 -8.58 25.11 -6.12
C ILE A 118 -8.70 25.68 -4.70
N HIS A 119 -7.62 26.26 -4.18
CA HIS A 119 -7.74 27.13 -3.02
C HIS A 119 -8.28 28.48 -3.49
N GLY A 120 -9.35 28.96 -2.85
CA GLY A 120 -9.98 30.23 -3.19
C GLY A 120 -8.95 31.36 -3.17
N ASP A 121 -8.94 32.13 -4.24
CA ASP A 121 -8.10 33.29 -4.50
C ASP A 121 -8.52 34.46 -3.58
N ASP A 122 -8.15 34.38 -2.31
CA ASP A 122 -8.49 35.37 -1.27
C ASP A 122 -7.26 35.82 -0.46
N ASP A 123 -6.06 35.75 -1.03
CA ASP A 123 -4.87 36.40 -0.44
C ASP A 123 -4.06 37.18 -1.48
N ASP A 124 -4.44 38.44 -1.58
CA ASP A 124 -3.76 39.56 -2.22
C ASP A 124 -2.46 39.88 -1.44
N HIS A 125 -1.30 39.37 -1.88
CA HIS A 125 0.01 39.88 -1.45
C HIS A 125 1.08 39.80 -2.56
N ASP A 126 1.33 40.97 -3.17
CA ASP A 126 2.59 41.32 -3.82
C ASP A 126 3.80 40.97 -2.92
N HIS A 127 4.86 40.37 -3.49
CA HIS A 127 6.27 40.84 -3.41
C HIS A 127 7.30 39.83 -4.00
N ALA A 128 8.04 40.32 -5.00
CA ALA A 128 9.50 40.25 -5.19
C ALA A 128 10.26 38.92 -5.43
N GLU A 129 11.25 39.06 -6.33
CA GLU A 129 12.18 38.07 -6.88
C GLU A 129 13.13 37.31 -5.91
N LYS A 130 13.43 36.04 -6.25
CA LYS A 130 14.77 35.38 -6.43
C LYS A 130 15.00 34.04 -5.71
N SER A 131 15.66 33.15 -6.48
CA SER A 131 16.47 31.94 -6.16
C SER A 131 15.79 30.62 -5.81
N ASP A 132 16.13 29.63 -6.64
CA ASP A 132 16.56 28.24 -6.37
C ASP A 132 15.71 27.33 -5.47
N GLU A 133 15.42 26.16 -6.04
CA GLU A 133 14.71 25.00 -5.46
C GLU A 133 13.23 25.26 -5.16
N ASP A 134 12.41 25.22 -6.21
CA ASP A 134 10.95 25.25 -6.12
C ASP A 134 10.41 24.04 -5.33
N HIS A 135 10.35 24.21 -4.01
CA HIS A 135 9.46 23.45 -3.15
C HIS A 135 8.04 24.00 -3.33
N HIS A 136 7.40 23.59 -4.43
CA HIS A 136 5.97 23.82 -4.70
C HIS A 136 5.13 23.14 -3.61
N HIS A 137 4.94 23.80 -2.48
CA HIS A 137 4.09 23.30 -1.41
C HIS A 137 2.63 23.60 -1.73
N GLY A 138 1.83 22.56 -2.03
CA GLY A 138 0.37 22.66 -2.03
C GLY A 138 -0.26 23.16 -3.33
N ASP A 139 0.50 23.22 -4.43
CA ASP A 139 -0.01 23.66 -5.73
C ASP A 139 -1.00 22.66 -6.35
N PHE A 140 -0.99 21.40 -5.88
CA PHE A 140 -1.74 20.31 -6.48
C PHE A 140 -2.66 19.61 -5.46
N ASN A 141 -3.81 19.13 -5.94
CA ASN A 141 -4.70 18.29 -5.15
C ASN A 141 -4.12 16.88 -5.01
N MET A 142 -3.75 16.52 -3.79
CA MET A 142 -3.10 15.25 -3.46
C MET A 142 -4.06 14.11 -3.06
N HIS A 143 -5.37 14.26 -3.21
CA HIS A 143 -6.35 13.18 -2.98
C HIS A 143 -6.38 12.19 -4.14
N LEU A 144 -5.20 11.70 -4.53
CA LEU A 144 -4.93 11.02 -5.80
C LEU A 144 -5.71 9.71 -5.95
N TRP A 145 -6.06 9.06 -4.84
CA TRP A 145 -6.84 7.81 -4.83
C TRP A 145 -8.26 7.98 -5.40
N LEU A 146 -8.75 9.21 -5.53
CA LEU A 146 -10.05 9.50 -6.15
C LEU A 146 -9.99 9.50 -7.68
N SER A 147 -8.80 9.49 -8.28
CA SER A 147 -8.64 9.37 -9.74
C SER A 147 -8.49 7.90 -10.13
N PRO A 148 -9.43 7.31 -10.89
CA PRO A 148 -9.29 5.95 -11.39
C PRO A 148 -8.03 5.75 -12.23
N GLU A 149 -7.62 6.77 -13.00
CA GLU A 149 -6.41 6.69 -13.81
C GLU A 149 -5.15 6.62 -12.95
N ILE A 150 -5.08 7.40 -11.87
CA ILE A 150 -3.98 7.30 -10.91
C ILE A 150 -4.05 5.99 -10.12
N ALA A 151 -5.24 5.49 -9.81
CA ALA A 151 -5.41 4.18 -9.17
C ALA A 151 -4.85 3.04 -10.04
N ARG A 152 -5.09 3.08 -11.37
CA ARG A 152 -4.50 2.15 -12.33
C ARG A 152 -2.97 2.27 -12.39
N ALA A 153 -2.43 3.49 -12.46
CA ALA A 153 -0.98 3.71 -12.42
C ALA A 153 -0.34 3.16 -11.13
N THR A 154 -1.01 3.36 -9.99
CA THR A 154 -0.60 2.85 -8.69
C THR A 154 -0.61 1.33 -8.66
N ALA A 155 -1.66 0.69 -9.19
CA ALA A 155 -1.75 -0.76 -9.28
C ALA A 155 -0.60 -1.37 -10.10
N VAL A 156 -0.25 -0.78 -11.24
CA VAL A 156 0.88 -1.21 -12.07
C VAL A 156 2.21 -1.07 -11.32
N ALA A 157 2.42 0.03 -10.60
CA ALA A 157 3.63 0.24 -9.81
C ALA A 157 3.77 -0.77 -8.67
N ILE A 158 2.68 -1.05 -7.94
CA ILE A 158 2.66 -2.07 -6.88
C ILE A 158 2.93 -3.46 -7.47
N HIS A 159 2.27 -3.81 -8.58
CA HIS A 159 2.50 -5.07 -9.27
C HIS A 159 3.96 -5.26 -9.64
N GLY A 160 4.58 -4.26 -10.28
CA GLY A 160 5.98 -4.32 -10.68
C GLY A 160 6.92 -4.61 -9.51
N LYS A 161 6.75 -3.88 -8.39
CA LYS A 161 7.55 -4.09 -7.18
C LYS A 161 7.32 -5.48 -6.56
N LEU A 162 6.07 -5.92 -6.45
CA LEU A 162 5.75 -7.24 -5.88
C LEU A 162 6.26 -8.39 -6.73
N VAL A 163 6.26 -8.25 -8.05
CA VAL A 163 6.80 -9.25 -8.97
C VAL A 163 8.33 -9.36 -8.85
N GLU A 164 9.03 -8.26 -8.60
CA GLU A 164 10.47 -8.27 -8.33
C GLU A 164 10.79 -8.93 -6.98
N LEU A 165 10.00 -8.61 -5.94
CA LEU A 165 10.17 -9.15 -4.59
C LEU A 165 9.74 -10.63 -4.48
N MET A 166 8.73 -11.04 -5.23
CA MET A 166 8.07 -12.35 -5.14
C MET A 166 7.89 -12.99 -6.52
N PRO A 167 8.98 -13.28 -7.26
CA PRO A 167 8.91 -13.78 -8.63
C PRO A 167 8.15 -15.10 -8.76
N GLN A 168 8.12 -15.93 -7.72
CA GLN A 168 7.36 -17.17 -7.66
C GLN A 168 5.83 -16.95 -7.72
N SER A 169 5.36 -15.77 -7.33
CA SER A 169 3.94 -15.40 -7.29
C SER A 169 3.48 -14.62 -8.52
N ARG A 170 4.37 -14.43 -9.52
CA ARG A 170 4.11 -13.64 -10.73
C ARG A 170 2.77 -13.97 -11.39
N ALA A 171 2.45 -15.25 -11.58
CA ALA A 171 1.21 -15.64 -12.25
C ALA A 171 -0.05 -15.15 -11.53
N LYS A 172 -0.04 -15.15 -10.18
CA LYS A 172 -1.16 -14.63 -9.38
C LYS A 172 -1.19 -13.10 -9.38
N LEU A 173 -0.03 -12.44 -9.30
CA LEU A 173 0.08 -10.98 -9.40
C LEU A 173 -0.40 -10.47 -10.77
N ASP A 174 -0.01 -11.12 -11.87
CA ASP A 174 -0.45 -10.79 -13.24
C ASP A 174 -1.97 -10.96 -13.38
N ALA A 175 -2.55 -12.01 -12.79
CA ALA A 175 -3.99 -12.22 -12.76
C ALA A 175 -4.70 -11.14 -11.94
N ASN A 176 -4.20 -10.82 -10.74
CA ASN A 176 -4.77 -9.79 -9.87
C ASN A 176 -4.78 -8.41 -10.53
N LEU A 177 -3.69 -8.02 -11.22
CA LEU A 177 -3.64 -6.75 -11.94
C LEU A 177 -4.70 -6.70 -13.05
N LYS A 178 -4.81 -7.76 -13.84
CA LYS A 178 -5.82 -7.85 -14.90
C LYS A 178 -7.24 -7.77 -14.35
N ASP A 179 -7.51 -8.46 -13.25
CA ASP A 179 -8.83 -8.44 -12.60
C ASP A 179 -9.15 -7.06 -12.04
N PHE A 180 -8.18 -6.39 -11.41
CA PHE A 180 -8.31 -5.02 -10.93
C PHE A 180 -8.64 -4.04 -12.06
N GLU A 181 -7.91 -4.08 -13.17
CA GLU A 181 -8.14 -3.20 -14.32
C GLU A 181 -9.54 -3.39 -14.93
N ALA A 182 -9.99 -4.64 -15.06
CA ALA A 182 -11.32 -4.95 -15.56
C ALA A 182 -12.42 -4.48 -14.60
N GLN A 183 -12.24 -4.68 -13.30
CA GLN A 183 -13.20 -4.25 -12.28
C GLN A 183 -13.27 -2.73 -12.21
N LEU A 184 -12.14 -2.03 -12.25
CA LEU A 184 -12.07 -0.58 -12.25
C LEU A 184 -12.83 0.00 -13.46
N ALA A 185 -12.56 -0.49 -14.67
CA ALA A 185 -13.24 -0.03 -15.88
C ALA A 185 -14.76 -0.25 -15.83
N SER A 186 -15.20 -1.39 -15.26
CA SER A 186 -16.63 -1.67 -15.07
C SER A 186 -17.26 -0.71 -14.05
N THR A 187 -16.58 -0.46 -12.94
CA THR A 187 -17.05 0.43 -11.87
C THR A 187 -17.10 1.89 -12.34
N GLU A 188 -16.10 2.37 -13.09
CA GLU A 188 -16.11 3.72 -13.68
C GLU A 188 -17.35 3.92 -14.58
N LYS A 189 -17.64 2.93 -15.45
CA LYS A 189 -18.83 2.98 -16.30
C LYS A 189 -20.12 2.99 -15.49
N GLN A 190 -20.20 2.17 -14.43
CA GLN A 190 -21.38 2.11 -13.58
C GLN A 190 -21.62 3.44 -12.88
N VAL A 191 -20.61 3.96 -12.17
CA VAL A 191 -20.70 5.23 -11.44
C VAL A 191 -21.02 6.38 -12.41
N GLY A 192 -20.44 6.37 -13.61
CA GLY A 192 -20.77 7.36 -14.65
C GLY A 192 -22.20 7.30 -15.17
N ASN A 193 -22.95 6.21 -14.97
CA ASN A 193 -24.38 6.14 -15.28
C ASN A 193 -25.27 6.56 -14.10
N GLU A 194 -24.71 6.64 -12.88
CA GLU A 194 -25.42 7.01 -11.65
C GLU A 194 -25.33 8.52 -11.35
N LEU A 195 -24.35 9.21 -11.94
CA LEU A 195 -24.13 10.66 -11.86
C LEU A 195 -24.72 11.39 -13.08
#